data_AF-A0A5B1BMY8-F1
#
_entry.id   AF-A0A5B1BMY8-F1
#
_cell.length_a   1.000
_cell.length_b   1.000
_cell.length_c   1.000
_cell.angle_alpha   90.00
_cell.angle_beta   90.00
_cell.angle_gamma   90.00
#
_symmetry.space_group_name_H-M   'P 1'
#
loop_
_entity.id
_entity.type
_entity.pdbx_description
1 polymer ?
#
loop_
_entity_poly.entity_id
_entity_poly.type
_entity_poly.pdbx_seq_one_letter_code
_entity_poly.pdbx_strand_id
1 'polypeptide(L)'
;MAAPWVELTAAILRGTPRLPGALCRGRTELFDADDEETAACATALCRRCPDKQPCTTWADTLRHNQVNGFLAGELRPWISHTSELRKKPQLTPRGTTAP
;
A
#
# COMPACT_ATOMS: atom_id res chain seq x y z
N MET A 1 -16.33 -29.23 9.58
CA MET A 1 -15.02 -28.66 9.99
C MET A 1 -14.24 -28.39 8.74
N ALA A 2 -13.70 -27.17 8.56
CA ALA A 2 -12.84 -26.89 7.42
C ALA A 2 -11.47 -27.57 7.60
N ALA A 3 -10.73 -27.73 6.51
CA ALA A 3 -9.37 -28.26 6.60
C ALA A 3 -8.47 -27.30 7.40
N PRO A 4 -7.46 -27.78 8.17
CA PRO A 4 -6.61 -26.92 9.00
C PRO A 4 -5.95 -25.75 8.27
N TRP A 5 -5.61 -25.92 6.98
CA TRP A 5 -5.03 -24.85 6.17
C TRP A 5 -6.04 -23.72 5.85
N VAL A 6 -7.33 -24.04 5.75
CA VAL A 6 -8.40 -23.04 5.55
C VAL A 6 -8.54 -22.19 6.80
N GLU A 7 -8.54 -22.81 7.98
CA GLU A 7 -8.58 -22.09 9.26
C GLU A 7 -7.38 -21.17 9.43
N LEU A 8 -6.18 -21.65 9.10
CA LEU A 8 -4.96 -20.83 9.10
C LEU A 8 -5.08 -19.63 8.13
N THR A 9 -5.55 -19.88 6.91
CA THR A 9 -5.71 -18.81 5.90
C THR A 9 -6.74 -17.76 6.35
N ALA A 10 -7.87 -18.21 6.92
CA ALA A 10 -8.88 -17.32 7.47
C ALA A 10 -8.36 -16.50 8.67
N ALA A 11 -7.49 -17.09 9.49
CA ALA A 11 -6.83 -16.38 10.58
C ALA A 11 -5.85 -15.31 10.07
N ILE A 12 -5.07 -15.60 9.02
CA ILE A 12 -4.11 -14.67 8.41
C ILE A 12 -4.83 -13.50 7.73
N LEU A 13 -5.91 -13.78 7.00
CA LEU A 13 -6.69 -12.76 6.26
C LEU A 13 -7.65 -11.96 7.16
N ARG A 14 -7.69 -12.25 8.46
CA ARG A 14 -8.62 -11.61 9.39
C ARG A 14 -8.31 -10.12 9.48
N GLY A 15 -9.31 -9.29 9.16
CA GLY A 15 -9.18 -7.83 9.17
C GLY A 15 -8.67 -7.25 7.85
N THR A 16 -8.35 -8.06 6.84
CA THR A 16 -8.11 -7.60 5.47
C THR A 16 -9.46 -7.33 4.78
N PRO A 17 -9.69 -6.14 4.23
CA PRO A 17 -10.94 -5.81 3.55
C PRO A 17 -11.03 -6.56 2.22
N ARG A 18 -12.25 -6.91 1.84
CA ARG A 18 -12.51 -7.43 0.50
C ARG A 18 -12.67 -6.25 -0.46
N LEU A 19 -11.75 -6.12 -1.42
CA LEU A 19 -11.70 -5.01 -2.39
C LEU A 19 -11.81 -5.53 -3.84
N PRO A 20 -12.98 -5.99 -4.30
CA PRO A 20 -13.14 -6.61 -5.62
C PRO A 20 -12.98 -5.62 -6.80
N GLY A 21 -13.28 -4.35 -6.57
CA GLY A 21 -13.13 -3.23 -7.51
C GLY A 21 -11.79 -2.49 -7.39
N ALA A 22 -10.84 -2.98 -6.60
CA ALA A 22 -9.53 -2.38 -6.46
C ALA A 22 -8.79 -2.33 -7.81
N LEU A 23 -8.52 -1.12 -8.29
CA LEU A 23 -7.81 -0.90 -9.54
C LEU A 23 -6.30 -1.23 -9.45
N CYS A 24 -5.75 -1.33 -8.24
CA CYS A 24 -4.35 -1.74 -8.01
C CYS A 24 -4.11 -3.23 -8.26
N ARG A 25 -5.18 -4.05 -8.33
CA ARG A 25 -5.07 -5.49 -8.52
C ARG A 25 -4.35 -5.81 -9.84
N GLY A 26 -3.26 -6.58 -9.74
CA GLY A 26 -2.44 -6.98 -10.89
C GLY A 26 -1.50 -5.89 -11.42
N ARG A 27 -1.22 -4.85 -10.63
CA ARG A 27 -0.36 -3.72 -11.00
C ARG A 27 0.70 -3.41 -9.93
N THR A 28 1.31 -4.43 -9.33
CA THR A 28 2.25 -4.26 -8.20
C THR A 28 3.41 -3.32 -8.54
N GLU A 29 3.86 -3.32 -9.79
CA GLU A 29 4.91 -2.43 -10.31
C GLU A 29 4.60 -0.94 -10.15
N LEU A 30 3.33 -0.54 -10.11
CA LEU A 30 2.93 0.85 -9.85
C LEU A 30 2.82 1.18 -8.37
N PHE A 31 2.50 0.17 -7.54
CA PHE A 31 2.15 0.36 -6.13
C PHE A 31 3.30 0.04 -5.16
N ASP A 32 4.35 -0.62 -5.64
CA ASP A 32 5.59 -0.90 -4.89
C ASP A 32 6.75 0.02 -5.32
N ALA A 33 6.48 1.03 -6.17
CA ALA A 33 7.51 1.91 -6.70
C ALA A 33 8.04 2.93 -5.67
N ASP A 34 9.32 3.28 -5.83
CA ASP A 34 10.09 4.20 -4.99
C ASP A 34 10.44 5.53 -5.69
N ASP A 35 9.92 5.76 -6.91
CA ASP A 35 10.10 6.99 -7.68
C ASP A 35 8.83 7.86 -7.78
N GLU A 36 9.04 9.18 -7.89
CA GLU A 36 7.98 10.20 -7.92
C GLU A 36 6.99 10.04 -9.07
N GLU A 37 7.46 9.68 -10.26
CA GLU A 37 6.62 9.59 -11.44
C GLU A 37 5.68 8.38 -11.34
N THR A 38 6.18 7.23 -10.88
CA THR A 38 5.35 6.05 -10.68
C THR A 38 4.35 6.25 -9.53
N ALA A 39 4.78 6.90 -8.44
CA ALA A 39 3.89 7.27 -7.34
C ALA A 39 2.77 8.24 -7.78
N ALA A 40 3.06 9.17 -8.69
CA ALA A 40 2.04 10.05 -9.28
C ALA A 40 1.00 9.26 -10.10
N CYS A 41 1.45 8.25 -10.86
CA CYS A 41 0.57 7.34 -11.59
C CYS A 41 -0.34 6.53 -10.65
N ALA A 42 0.25 5.95 -9.59
CA ALA A 42 -0.50 5.23 -8.56
C ALA A 42 -1.54 6.13 -7.87
N THR A 43 -1.15 7.37 -7.56
CA THR A 43 -2.05 8.39 -6.98
C THR A 43 -3.25 8.66 -7.89
N ALA A 44 -3.00 8.91 -9.18
CA ALA A 44 -4.06 9.20 -10.15
C ALA A 44 -5.04 8.02 -10.28
N LEU A 45 -4.52 6.79 -10.25
CA LEU A 45 -5.32 5.57 -10.30
C LEU A 45 -6.14 5.35 -9.02
N CYS A 46 -5.53 5.57 -7.84
CA CYS A 46 -6.21 5.51 -6.54
C CYS A 46 -7.38 6.49 -6.44
N ARG A 47 -7.25 7.71 -6.98
CA ARG A 47 -8.32 8.72 -6.94
C ARG A 47 -9.59 8.30 -7.67
N ARG A 48 -9.47 7.38 -8.64
CA ARG A 48 -10.59 6.87 -9.47
C ARG A 48 -11.03 5.47 -9.04
N CYS A 49 -10.42 4.91 -8.01
CA CYS A 49 -10.69 3.54 -7.57
C CYS A 49 -12.06 3.44 -6.89
N PRO A 50 -12.96 2.53 -7.34
CA PRO A 50 -14.26 2.30 -6.70
C PRO A 50 -14.12 1.92 -5.21
N ASP A 51 -13.08 1.15 -4.89
CA ASP A 51 -12.81 0.66 -3.55
C ASP A 51 -11.88 1.57 -2.74
N LYS A 52 -11.69 2.84 -3.16
CA LYS A 52 -10.81 3.77 -2.44
C LYS A 52 -11.27 3.97 -0.99
N GLN A 53 -12.55 4.19 -0.76
CA GLN A 53 -13.09 4.45 0.57
C GLN A 53 -12.86 3.27 1.54
N PRO A 54 -13.26 2.02 1.22
CA PRO A 54 -12.98 0.89 2.12
C PRO A 54 -11.48 0.60 2.28
N CYS A 55 -10.67 0.86 1.23
CA CYS A 55 -9.21 0.79 1.33
C CYS A 55 -8.65 1.82 2.32
N THR A 56 -9.13 3.08 2.29
CA THR A 56 -8.72 4.12 3.24
C THR A 56 -9.13 3.75 4.66
N THR A 57 -10.39 3.36 4.88
CA THR A 57 -10.87 2.96 6.22
C THR A 57 -10.03 1.84 6.82
N TRP A 58 -9.65 0.84 6.02
CA TRP A 58 -8.75 -0.21 6.49
C TRP A 58 -7.33 0.31 6.75
N ALA A 59 -6.77 1.09 5.83
CA ALA A 59 -5.41 1.63 5.95
C ALA A 59 -5.23 2.51 7.21
N ASP A 60 -6.29 3.22 7.64
CA ASP A 60 -6.28 4.06 8.84
C ASP A 60 -6.23 3.23 10.14
N THR A 61 -6.54 1.94 10.08
CA THR A 61 -6.39 1.01 11.23
C THR A 61 -4.97 0.49 11.40
N LEU A 62 -4.11 0.65 10.37
CA LEU A 62 -2.77 0.07 10.34
C LEU A 62 -1.75 1.00 11.01
N ARG A 63 -0.92 0.43 11.89
CA ARG A 63 0.25 1.10 12.48
C ARG A 63 1.35 1.28 11.43
N HIS A 64 2.24 2.24 11.66
CA HIS A 64 3.33 2.61 10.74
C HIS A 64 4.32 1.49 10.40
N ASN A 65 4.36 0.42 11.20
CA ASN A 65 5.23 -0.74 11.01
C ASN A 65 4.46 -2.01 10.60
N GLN A 66 3.22 -1.87 10.11
CA GLN A 66 2.41 -3.01 9.63
C GLN A 66 2.35 -3.12 8.11
N VAL A 67 2.54 -2.01 7.38
CA VAL A 67 2.51 -1.98 5.91
C VAL A 67 3.42 -0.86 5.41
N ASN A 68 4.02 -1.07 4.25
CA ASN A 68 4.75 -0.08 3.47
C ASN A 68 4.26 -0.09 2.01
N GLY A 69 4.76 0.85 1.19
CA GLY A 69 4.37 0.99 -0.21
C GLY A 69 3.15 1.89 -0.40
N PHE A 70 2.55 1.86 -1.58
CA PHE A 70 1.48 2.76 -1.95
C PHE A 70 0.10 2.20 -1.55
N LEU A 71 -0.58 2.86 -0.62
CA LEU A 71 -1.87 2.42 -0.08
C LEU A 71 -2.81 3.60 0.11
N ALA A 72 -4.10 3.40 -0.19
CA ALA A 72 -5.16 4.39 0.02
C ALA A 72 -4.97 5.76 -0.70
N GLY A 73 -4.03 5.86 -1.65
CA GLY A 73 -3.68 7.10 -2.34
C GLY A 73 -2.42 7.77 -1.82
N GLU A 74 -1.67 7.13 -0.93
CA GLU A 74 -0.50 7.69 -0.27
C GLU A 74 0.64 6.67 -0.22
N LEU A 75 1.88 7.15 -0.36
CA LEU A 75 3.04 6.32 -0.10
C LEU A 75 3.29 6.22 1.40
N ARG A 76 3.35 4.99 1.92
CA ARG A 76 3.66 4.68 3.32
C ARG A 76 5.10 4.18 3.45
N PRO A 77 6.01 4.95 4.08
CA PRO A 77 7.35 4.45 4.37
C PRO A 77 7.30 3.37 5.46
N TRP A 78 8.25 2.43 5.40
CA TRP A 78 8.48 1.54 6.52
C TRP A 78 9.15 2.30 7.67
N ILE A 79 8.60 2.19 8.87
CA ILE A 79 9.11 2.87 10.06
C ILE A 79 9.47 1.83 11.11
N SER A 80 10.76 1.69 11.42
CA SER A 80 11.24 0.75 12.44
C SER A 80 11.14 1.34 13.84
N HIS A 81 11.31 2.67 13.97
CA HIS A 81 11.21 3.39 15.23
C HIS A 81 10.39 4.67 15.10
N THR A 82 9.58 5.00 16.11
CA THR A 82 8.70 6.19 16.10
C THR A 82 9.46 7.52 15.99
N SER A 83 10.75 7.56 16.33
CA SER A 83 11.62 8.71 16.12
C SER A 83 11.79 9.08 14.64
N GLU A 84 11.59 8.13 13.72
CA GLU A 84 11.72 8.32 12.27
C GLU A 84 10.49 9.00 11.66
N LEU A 85 9.34 9.00 12.34
CA LEU A 85 8.12 9.69 11.87
C LEU A 85 8.34 11.20 11.67
N ARG A 86 9.32 11.78 12.38
CA ARG A 86 9.68 13.19 12.25
C ARG A 86 10.50 13.48 10.98
N LYS A 87 11.07 12.46 10.34
CA LYS A 87 11.82 12.58 9.09
C LYS A 87 10.82 12.51 7.94
N LYS A 88 10.83 13.48 7.03
CA LYS A 88 10.02 13.37 5.81
C LYS A 88 10.51 12.16 5.00
N PRO A 89 9.63 11.23 4.59
CA PRO A 89 10.01 10.21 3.63
C PRO A 89 10.43 10.92 2.34
N GLN A 90 11.67 10.68 1.92
CA GLN A 90 12.20 11.20 0.67
C GLN A 90 11.88 10.15 -0.39
N LEU A 91 11.07 10.54 -1.37
CA LEU A 91 10.94 9.76 -2.59
C LEU A 91 12.21 9.99 -3.41
N THR A 92 12.84 8.94 -3.93
CA THR A 92 14.03 9.14 -4.73
C THR A 92 13.61 9.76 -6.06
N PRO A 93 14.15 10.92 -6.46
CA PRO A 93 13.94 11.42 -7.81
C PRO A 93 14.49 10.35 -8.76
N ARG A 94 13.69 10.00 -9.78
CA ARG A 94 14.03 8.96 -10.75
C ARG A 94 15.46 9.20 -11.23
N GLY A 95 16.35 8.26 -10.92
CA GLY A 95 17.76 8.36 -11.29
C GLY A 95 17.86 8.44 -12.81
N THR A 96 18.34 9.58 -13.32
CA THR A 96 18.79 9.72 -14.69
C THR A 96 19.86 8.66 -14.93
N THR A 97 19.52 7.57 -15.60
CA THR A 97 20.54 6.77 -16.30
C THR A 97 21.03 7.65 -17.45
N ALA A 98 22.16 8.31 -17.23
CA ALA A 98 22.95 8.96 -18.27
C ALA A 98 23.62 7.86 -19.15
N PRO A 99 24.00 8.18 -20.40
CA PRO A 99 24.00 7.27 -21.56
C PRO A 99 25.00 6.12 -21.52
#